data_AF-L1MLW2-F1
#
_entry.id   AF-L1MLW2-F1
#
_cell.length_a   1.000
_cell.length_b   1.000
_cell.length_c   1.000
_cell.angle_alpha   90.00
_cell.angle_beta   90.00
_cell.angle_gamma   90.00
#
_symmetry.space_group_name_H-M   'P 1'
#
loop_
_entity.id
_entity.type
_entity.pdbx_description
1 polymer ?
#
loop_
_entity_poly.entity_id
_entity_poly.type
_entity_poly.pdbx_seq_one_letter_code
_entity_poly.pdbx_strand_id
1 'polypeptide(L)'
;MNKHFEFTGETQRLNRVTLHRIRATRNLDNIGVEKGDLGGWIEHESNLDDSGWVFDQGKVHGHARVFDNAIVAENATVHGNARVSGLSQILGQTQVFGDAWVFDQAIVHGRAWLYGNTKLFGQAQVSGKAEISGNAVIQGKVVVGDNAVIGDSAELHDRARVYGDAIVRGESQVSGRAVVAGNAELTNYSIVSGTAEIFEPGHVMTFSSLGPDNIHITAFRTADGGHVVKISEWTVNKTVESKVTDWEGSISDFLEEVHRRADNWEEATAEQRDQWLQEYTALSALIGNRVSTWS
;
A
#
# COMPACT_ATOMS: atom_id res chain seq x y z
N MET A 1 -34.73 3.82 -3.28
CA MET A 1 -34.31 2.43 -3.52
C MET A 1 -34.96 1.54 -2.47
N ASN A 2 -35.43 0.35 -2.85
CA ASN A 2 -35.92 -0.62 -1.87
C ASN A 2 -34.72 -1.20 -1.12
N LYS A 3 -34.72 -1.03 0.20
CA LYS A 3 -33.68 -1.59 1.09
C LYS A 3 -33.67 -3.11 0.98
N HIS A 4 -32.49 -3.70 0.98
CA HIS A 4 -32.26 -5.15 1.02
C HIS A 4 -32.17 -5.73 2.43
N PHE A 5 -32.33 -4.90 3.46
CA PHE A 5 -32.34 -5.31 4.85
C PHE A 5 -33.37 -4.54 5.69
N GLU A 6 -33.67 -5.09 6.87
CA GLU A 6 -34.45 -4.48 7.94
C GLU A 6 -33.73 -4.67 9.29
N PHE A 7 -34.01 -3.83 10.29
CA PHE A 7 -33.56 -4.05 11.65
C PHE A 7 -34.44 -5.06 12.37
N THR A 8 -33.83 -6.02 13.05
CA THR A 8 -34.55 -7.08 13.80
C THR A 8 -35.16 -6.60 15.12
N GLY A 9 -34.71 -5.45 15.63
CA GLY A 9 -34.99 -4.97 16.99
C GLY A 9 -33.92 -5.37 18.02
N GLU A 10 -33.06 -6.35 17.72
CA GLU A 10 -31.91 -6.67 18.56
C GLU A 10 -30.87 -5.56 18.48
N THR A 11 -30.33 -5.18 19.64
CA THR A 11 -29.31 -4.14 19.76
C THR A 11 -28.15 -4.61 20.61
N GLN A 12 -26.97 -4.06 20.34
CA GLN A 12 -25.82 -4.16 21.22
C GLN A 12 -25.12 -2.82 21.37
N ARG A 13 -24.43 -2.63 22.49
CA ARG A 13 -23.69 -1.39 22.76
C ARG A 13 -22.21 -1.61 22.53
N LEU A 14 -21.62 -0.81 21.64
CA LEU A 14 -20.18 -0.73 21.41
C LEU A 14 -19.71 0.66 21.86
N ASN A 15 -19.13 0.74 23.06
CA ASN A 15 -18.79 2.02 23.68
C ASN A 15 -19.99 2.98 23.79
N ARG A 16 -19.98 4.07 23.00
CA ARG A 16 -21.05 5.09 22.94
C ARG A 16 -22.02 4.87 21.77
N VAL A 17 -21.77 3.87 20.92
CA VAL A 17 -22.56 3.55 19.74
C VAL A 17 -23.55 2.43 20.06
N THR A 18 -24.77 2.57 19.54
CA THR A 18 -25.77 1.48 19.54
C THR A 18 -25.80 0.87 18.16
N LEU A 19 -25.57 -0.44 18.07
CA LEU A 19 -25.65 -1.17 16.82
C LEU A 19 -26.95 -1.99 16.78
N HIS A 20 -27.51 -2.11 15.59
CA HIS A 20 -28.73 -2.83 15.29
C HIS A 20 -28.41 -4.05 14.41
N ARG A 21 -28.93 -5.22 14.80
CA ARG A 21 -28.79 -6.45 14.00
C ARG A 21 -29.68 -6.36 12.77
N ILE A 22 -29.13 -6.67 11.60
CA ILE A 22 -29.85 -6.64 10.33
C ILE A 22 -30.41 -8.02 9.94
N ARG A 23 -31.47 -8.01 9.13
CA ARG A 23 -32.04 -9.20 8.47
C ARG A 23 -32.31 -8.91 7.00
N ALA A 24 -32.07 -9.87 6.11
CA ALA A 24 -32.29 -9.71 4.68
C ALA A 24 -33.78 -9.64 4.34
N THR A 25 -34.19 -8.68 3.51
CA THR A 25 -35.59 -8.52 3.04
C THR A 25 -35.86 -9.18 1.70
N ARG A 26 -34.79 -9.55 0.98
CA ARG A 26 -34.79 -10.24 -0.32
C ARG A 26 -33.50 -11.04 -0.48
N ASN A 27 -33.46 -11.94 -1.46
CA ASN A 27 -32.24 -12.66 -1.81
C ASN A 27 -31.20 -11.69 -2.42
N LEU A 28 -29.92 -11.94 -2.12
CA LEU A 28 -28.75 -11.30 -2.70
C LEU A 28 -27.86 -12.41 -3.26
N ASP A 29 -28.25 -12.93 -4.42
CA ASP A 29 -27.67 -14.16 -5.01
C ASP A 29 -26.15 -14.05 -5.22
N ASN A 30 -25.64 -12.86 -5.54
CA ASN A 30 -24.21 -12.60 -5.78
C ASN A 30 -23.31 -12.90 -4.56
N ILE A 31 -23.88 -12.83 -3.36
CA ILE A 31 -23.17 -12.99 -2.09
C ILE A 31 -23.77 -14.10 -1.22
N GLY A 32 -24.71 -14.89 -1.77
CA GLY A 32 -25.28 -16.05 -1.09
C GLY A 32 -26.13 -15.73 0.14
N VAL A 33 -26.82 -14.58 0.16
CA VAL A 33 -27.75 -14.22 1.25
C VAL A 33 -29.18 -14.50 0.80
N GLU A 34 -29.92 -15.30 1.57
CA GLU A 34 -31.33 -15.57 1.33
C GLU A 34 -32.22 -14.62 2.12
N LYS A 35 -33.44 -14.38 1.63
CA LYS A 35 -34.44 -13.58 2.36
C LYS A 35 -34.69 -14.20 3.73
N GLY A 36 -34.57 -13.37 4.77
CA GLY A 36 -34.77 -13.79 6.16
C GLY A 36 -33.48 -14.08 6.92
N ASP A 37 -32.34 -14.19 6.22
CA ASP A 37 -31.04 -14.40 6.86
C ASP A 37 -30.66 -13.25 7.79
N LEU A 38 -30.09 -13.60 8.95
CA LEU A 38 -29.53 -12.63 9.88
C LEU A 38 -28.14 -12.20 9.41
N GLY A 39 -27.96 -10.90 9.19
CA GLY A 39 -26.64 -10.31 8.98
C GLY A 39 -26.04 -9.79 10.28
N GLY A 40 -24.91 -9.10 10.21
CA GLY A 40 -24.21 -8.51 11.36
C GLY A 40 -24.87 -7.24 11.88
N TRP A 41 -24.05 -6.27 12.27
CA TRP A 41 -24.47 -5.14 13.09
C TRP A 41 -24.12 -3.81 12.43
N ILE A 42 -25.10 -2.91 12.31
CA ILE A 42 -24.86 -1.55 11.80
C ILE A 42 -25.45 -0.49 12.71
N GLU A 43 -24.89 0.72 12.74
CA GLU A 43 -25.41 1.83 13.55
C GLU A 43 -26.58 2.55 12.85
N HIS A 44 -26.40 2.86 11.57
CA HIS A 44 -27.33 3.62 10.75
C HIS A 44 -27.63 2.88 9.45
N GLU A 45 -28.82 3.12 8.89
CA GLU A 45 -29.17 2.54 7.60
C GLU A 45 -28.21 2.97 6.48
N SER A 46 -27.62 4.17 6.58
CA SER A 46 -26.62 4.68 5.65
C SER A 46 -25.32 3.89 5.65
N ASN A 47 -25.07 3.05 6.66
CA ASN A 47 -23.86 2.22 6.72
C ASN A 47 -23.86 1.09 5.70
N LEU A 48 -25.04 0.71 5.18
CA LEU A 48 -25.20 -0.39 4.24
C LEU A 48 -26.07 0.05 3.06
N ASP A 49 -25.53 -0.04 1.85
CA ASP A 49 -26.19 0.44 0.65
C ASP A 49 -26.01 -0.55 -0.52
N ASP A 50 -26.81 -0.36 -1.57
CA ASP A 50 -26.81 -1.17 -2.78
C ASP A 50 -26.88 -2.69 -2.49
N SER A 51 -25.84 -3.45 -2.83
CA SER A 51 -25.76 -4.90 -2.62
C SER A 51 -24.69 -5.30 -1.60
N GLY A 52 -24.19 -4.33 -0.81
CA GLY A 52 -23.24 -4.62 0.26
C GLY A 52 -23.89 -5.38 1.43
N TRP A 53 -23.12 -6.18 2.15
CA TRP A 53 -23.64 -6.97 3.27
C TRP A 53 -22.68 -7.08 4.45
N VAL A 54 -23.27 -7.22 5.64
CA VAL A 54 -22.53 -7.51 6.87
C VAL A 54 -22.96 -8.89 7.35
N PHE A 55 -22.03 -9.83 7.48
CA PHE A 55 -22.27 -11.17 8.03
C PHE A 55 -21.88 -11.26 9.52
N ASP A 56 -22.36 -12.31 10.18
CA ASP A 56 -21.88 -12.78 11.49
C ASP A 56 -21.81 -11.71 12.58
N GLN A 57 -20.62 -11.43 13.12
CA GLN A 57 -20.37 -10.42 14.15
C GLN A 57 -19.71 -9.16 13.57
N GLY A 58 -19.74 -9.00 12.24
CA GLY A 58 -19.25 -7.84 11.54
C GLY A 58 -19.98 -6.59 12.01
N LYS A 59 -19.25 -5.47 12.09
CA LYS A 59 -19.77 -4.20 12.62
C LYS A 59 -19.44 -3.07 11.66
N VAL A 60 -20.44 -2.26 11.31
CA VAL A 60 -20.25 -1.05 10.51
C VAL A 60 -20.92 0.13 11.20
N HIS A 61 -20.18 1.19 11.52
CA HIS A 61 -20.73 2.30 12.29
C HIS A 61 -20.06 3.65 12.01
N GLY A 62 -20.57 4.74 12.57
CA GLY A 62 -20.20 6.10 12.21
C GLY A 62 -20.66 6.45 10.79
N HIS A 63 -19.81 7.15 10.04
CA HIS A 63 -20.06 7.52 8.64
C HIS A 63 -19.56 6.47 7.63
N ALA A 64 -19.12 5.30 8.10
CA ALA A 64 -18.61 4.25 7.23
C ALA A 64 -19.72 3.70 6.33
N ARG A 65 -19.36 3.24 5.12
CA ARG A 65 -20.29 2.69 4.13
C ARG A 65 -19.77 1.40 3.51
N VAL A 66 -20.62 0.39 3.45
CA VAL A 66 -20.41 -0.87 2.72
C VAL A 66 -21.45 -0.95 1.61
N PHE A 67 -21.00 -1.07 0.35
CA PHE A 67 -21.86 -1.02 -0.82
C PHE A 67 -21.30 -1.82 -2.00
N ASP A 68 -22.03 -1.91 -3.12
CA ASP A 68 -21.55 -2.54 -4.37
C ASP A 68 -20.98 -3.96 -4.19
N ASN A 69 -21.77 -4.87 -3.59
CA ASN A 69 -21.41 -6.28 -3.33
C ASN A 69 -20.27 -6.49 -2.31
N ALA A 70 -19.82 -5.45 -1.61
CA ALA A 70 -18.80 -5.59 -0.59
C ALA A 70 -19.30 -6.34 0.63
N ILE A 71 -18.38 -7.06 1.28
CA ILE A 71 -18.67 -7.90 2.44
C ILE A 71 -17.85 -7.46 3.65
N VAL A 72 -18.51 -7.36 4.81
CA VAL A 72 -17.87 -7.30 6.12
C VAL A 72 -18.35 -8.50 6.94
N ALA A 73 -17.46 -9.34 7.45
CA ALA A 73 -17.85 -10.59 8.13
C ALA A 73 -17.00 -10.88 9.37
N GLU A 74 -17.26 -12.03 9.99
CA GLU A 74 -16.57 -12.50 11.19
C GLU A 74 -16.61 -11.46 12.31
N ASN A 75 -15.47 -10.96 12.81
CA ASN A 75 -15.38 -9.94 13.86
C ASN A 75 -14.87 -8.60 13.33
N ALA A 76 -14.91 -8.37 12.01
CA ALA A 76 -14.39 -7.16 11.39
C ALA A 76 -15.19 -5.93 11.82
N THR A 77 -14.51 -4.80 11.98
CA THR A 77 -15.14 -3.51 12.29
C THR A 77 -14.73 -2.47 11.26
N VAL A 78 -15.72 -1.82 10.65
CA VAL A 78 -15.53 -0.72 9.72
C VAL A 78 -16.19 0.53 10.29
N HIS A 79 -15.44 1.60 10.50
CA HIS A 79 -15.97 2.81 11.12
C HIS A 79 -15.30 4.11 10.66
N GLY A 80 -15.64 5.26 11.26
CA GLY A 80 -15.15 6.56 10.79
C GLY A 80 -15.83 6.96 9.49
N ASN A 81 -15.06 7.39 8.48
CA ASN A 81 -15.54 7.71 7.13
C ASN A 81 -15.19 6.59 6.12
N ALA A 82 -14.78 5.41 6.60
CA ALA A 82 -14.26 4.36 5.75
C ALA A 82 -15.28 3.87 4.71
N ARG A 83 -14.79 3.50 3.53
CA ARG A 83 -15.60 3.03 2.41
C ARG A 83 -15.13 1.65 1.99
N VAL A 84 -16.09 0.74 1.83
CA VAL A 84 -15.85 -0.62 1.34
C VAL A 84 -16.81 -0.88 0.18
N SER A 85 -16.26 -1.19 -0.99
CA SER A 85 -17.07 -1.35 -2.22
C SER A 85 -16.53 -2.41 -3.18
N GLY A 86 -17.24 -2.69 -4.27
CA GLY A 86 -16.91 -3.80 -5.16
C GLY A 86 -17.00 -5.16 -4.47
N LEU A 87 -16.40 -6.19 -5.08
CA LEU A 87 -16.29 -7.54 -4.51
C LEU A 87 -15.27 -7.65 -3.36
N SER A 88 -15.00 -6.56 -2.63
CA SER A 88 -14.03 -6.53 -1.54
C SER A 88 -14.57 -7.20 -0.29
N GLN A 89 -13.66 -7.76 0.52
CA GLN A 89 -14.00 -8.53 1.71
C GLN A 89 -13.16 -8.08 2.90
N ILE A 90 -13.84 -7.67 3.98
CA ILE A 90 -13.23 -7.35 5.27
C ILE A 90 -13.64 -8.42 6.28
N LEU A 91 -12.67 -9.24 6.68
CA LEU A 91 -12.85 -10.47 7.47
C LEU A 91 -11.97 -10.45 8.73
N GLY A 92 -12.02 -11.48 9.56
CA GLY A 92 -11.18 -11.60 10.75
C GLY A 92 -11.58 -10.64 11.88
N GLN A 93 -10.58 -10.24 12.65
CA GLN A 93 -10.60 -9.20 13.67
C GLN A 93 -10.06 -7.86 13.10
N THR A 94 -10.26 -7.62 11.80
CA THR A 94 -9.76 -6.44 11.09
C THR A 94 -10.43 -5.16 11.58
N GLN A 95 -9.69 -4.05 11.58
CA GLN A 95 -10.21 -2.70 11.76
C GLN A 95 -9.95 -1.85 10.52
N VAL A 96 -11.00 -1.28 9.93
CA VAL A 96 -10.89 -0.32 8.82
C VAL A 96 -11.56 0.99 9.23
N PHE A 97 -10.81 2.09 9.30
CA PHE A 97 -11.32 3.36 9.79
C PHE A 97 -10.64 4.60 9.19
N GLY A 98 -10.97 5.79 9.69
CA GLY A 98 -10.54 7.04 9.06
C GLY A 98 -11.25 7.23 7.71
N ASP A 99 -10.52 7.69 6.70
CA ASP A 99 -10.99 7.88 5.31
C ASP A 99 -10.52 6.74 4.39
N ALA A 100 -10.20 5.57 4.97
CA ALA A 100 -9.72 4.42 4.23
C ALA A 100 -10.74 3.92 3.21
N TRP A 101 -10.28 3.56 2.01
CA TRP A 101 -11.13 3.02 0.95
C TRP A 101 -10.59 1.68 0.45
N VAL A 102 -11.37 0.62 0.66
CA VAL A 102 -11.13 -0.73 0.15
C VAL A 102 -12.11 -1.02 -0.97
N PHE A 103 -11.65 -1.38 -2.16
CA PHE A 103 -12.53 -1.62 -3.31
C PHE A 103 -12.01 -2.68 -4.30
N ASP A 104 -12.74 -2.87 -5.41
CA ASP A 104 -12.54 -3.93 -6.41
C ASP A 104 -12.66 -5.34 -5.82
N GLN A 105 -11.60 -6.15 -5.83
CA GLN A 105 -11.55 -7.52 -5.32
C GLN A 105 -10.57 -7.63 -4.13
N ALA A 106 -10.31 -6.52 -3.45
CA ALA A 106 -9.37 -6.50 -2.33
C ALA A 106 -9.88 -7.30 -1.13
N ILE A 107 -8.97 -7.98 -0.43
CA ILE A 107 -9.30 -8.79 0.75
C ILE A 107 -8.45 -8.33 1.93
N VAL A 108 -9.09 -8.04 3.05
CA VAL A 108 -8.44 -7.72 4.32
C VAL A 108 -8.91 -8.69 5.39
N HIS A 109 -7.99 -9.39 6.04
CA HIS A 109 -8.32 -10.38 7.06
C HIS A 109 -7.27 -10.48 8.17
N GLY A 110 -7.50 -11.35 9.16
CA GLY A 110 -6.61 -11.49 10.32
C GLY A 110 -6.89 -10.43 11.39
N ARG A 111 -5.85 -9.75 11.86
CA ARG A 111 -5.88 -8.64 12.83
C ARG A 111 -5.33 -7.35 12.22
N ALA A 112 -5.54 -7.17 10.91
CA ALA A 112 -4.99 -6.04 10.16
C ALA A 112 -5.70 -4.72 10.52
N TRP A 113 -4.97 -3.61 10.42
CA TRP A 113 -5.47 -2.26 10.64
C TRP A 113 -5.24 -1.40 9.39
N LEU A 114 -6.31 -0.80 8.87
CA LEU A 114 -6.27 0.13 7.74
C LEU A 114 -6.91 1.45 8.18
N TYR A 115 -6.16 2.56 8.13
CA TYR A 115 -6.67 3.86 8.54
C TYR A 115 -5.97 5.05 7.88
N GLY A 116 -6.45 6.26 8.13
CA GLY A 116 -6.00 7.45 7.38
C GLY A 116 -6.72 7.55 6.03
N ASN A 117 -6.07 8.11 5.01
CA ASN A 117 -6.57 8.23 3.63
C ASN A 117 -6.08 7.09 2.73
N THR A 118 -5.93 5.87 3.26
CA THR A 118 -5.36 4.74 2.50
C THR A 118 -6.29 4.25 1.42
N LYS A 119 -5.73 3.78 0.30
CA LYS A 119 -6.48 3.11 -0.78
C LYS A 119 -5.96 1.71 -1.01
N LEU A 120 -6.87 0.73 -0.99
CA LEU A 120 -6.58 -0.67 -1.27
C LEU A 120 -7.53 -1.18 -2.36
N PHE A 121 -7.00 -1.61 -3.51
CA PHE A 121 -7.81 -2.03 -4.65
C PHE A 121 -7.12 -3.03 -5.58
N GLY A 122 -7.78 -3.40 -6.69
CA GLY A 122 -7.39 -4.55 -7.50
C GLY A 122 -7.68 -5.88 -6.80
N GLN A 123 -6.69 -6.79 -6.78
CA GLN A 123 -6.73 -8.10 -6.12
C GLN A 123 -5.80 -8.12 -4.89
N ALA A 124 -5.58 -6.97 -4.26
CA ALA A 124 -4.64 -6.83 -3.17
C ALA A 124 -5.14 -7.54 -1.90
N GLN A 125 -4.22 -8.14 -1.15
CA GLN A 125 -4.51 -8.90 0.05
C GLN A 125 -3.71 -8.36 1.23
N VAL A 126 -4.40 -8.05 2.32
CA VAL A 126 -3.80 -7.65 3.60
C VAL A 126 -4.21 -8.65 4.68
N SER A 127 -3.24 -9.12 5.46
CA SER A 127 -3.42 -10.20 6.43
C SER A 127 -2.54 -10.01 7.67
N GLY A 128 -2.61 -10.95 8.63
CA GLY A 128 -1.77 -10.89 9.83
C GLY A 128 -2.16 -9.74 10.75
N LYS A 129 -1.18 -9.12 11.39
CA LYS A 129 -1.29 -7.85 12.14
C LYS A 129 -0.77 -6.66 11.32
N ALA A 130 -0.82 -6.73 9.99
CA ALA A 130 -0.31 -5.65 9.15
C ALA A 130 -1.04 -4.32 9.42
N GLU A 131 -0.28 -3.22 9.37
CA GLU A 131 -0.78 -1.87 9.58
C GLU A 131 -0.57 -1.03 8.33
N ILE A 132 -1.67 -0.52 7.76
CA ILE A 132 -1.66 0.35 6.59
C ILE A 132 -2.23 1.71 7.00
N SER A 133 -1.45 2.77 6.85
CA SER A 133 -1.82 4.10 7.32
C SER A 133 -1.39 5.25 6.39
N GLY A 134 -1.74 6.49 6.76
CA GLY A 134 -1.38 7.68 5.98
C GLY A 134 -2.19 7.80 4.69
N ASN A 135 -1.53 8.14 3.61
CA ASN A 135 -2.05 8.20 2.23
C ASN A 135 -1.58 6.99 1.39
N ALA A 136 -1.19 5.88 2.01
CA ALA A 136 -0.63 4.73 1.30
C ALA A 136 -1.60 4.16 0.25
N VAL A 137 -1.04 3.73 -0.88
CA VAL A 137 -1.80 3.17 -2.01
C VAL A 137 -1.30 1.75 -2.29
N ILE A 138 -2.22 0.79 -2.27
CA ILE A 138 -1.92 -0.62 -2.53
C ILE A 138 -2.85 -1.11 -3.64
N GLN A 139 -2.28 -1.51 -4.77
CA GLN A 139 -3.04 -1.90 -5.97
C GLN A 139 -2.47 -3.12 -6.68
N GLY A 140 -3.28 -3.77 -7.53
CA GLY A 140 -2.86 -4.96 -8.26
C GLY A 140 -2.98 -6.23 -7.41
N LYS A 141 -2.05 -7.17 -7.53
CA LYS A 141 -2.03 -8.46 -6.81
C LYS A 141 -1.03 -8.45 -5.65
N VAL A 142 -0.94 -7.31 -4.97
CA VAL A 142 -0.03 -7.12 -3.84
C VAL A 142 -0.47 -7.98 -2.65
N VAL A 143 0.50 -8.50 -1.89
CA VAL A 143 0.25 -9.19 -0.63
C VAL A 143 1.01 -8.49 0.49
N VAL A 144 0.29 -8.06 1.52
CA VAL A 144 0.85 -7.56 2.78
C VAL A 144 0.43 -8.47 3.93
N GLY A 145 1.37 -8.87 4.79
CA GLY A 145 1.11 -9.83 5.85
C GLY A 145 1.97 -9.65 7.09
N ASP A 146 1.85 -10.61 8.01
CA ASP A 146 2.58 -10.65 9.29
C ASP A 146 2.43 -9.36 10.10
N ASN A 147 3.51 -8.68 10.49
CA ASN A 147 3.48 -7.41 11.22
C ASN A 147 3.93 -6.23 10.35
N ALA A 148 3.88 -6.38 9.02
CA ALA A 148 4.37 -5.35 8.11
C ALA A 148 3.65 -4.01 8.29
N VAL A 149 4.39 -2.92 8.17
CA VAL A 149 3.86 -1.56 8.32
C VAL A 149 4.05 -0.78 7.01
N ILE A 150 2.94 -0.37 6.42
CA ILE A 150 2.90 0.49 5.23
C ILE A 150 2.30 1.84 5.63
N GLY A 151 3.02 2.93 5.43
CA GLY A 151 2.59 4.24 5.93
C GLY A 151 2.95 5.40 5.03
N ASP A 152 2.66 6.61 5.51
CA ASP A 152 2.91 7.87 4.81
C ASP A 152 2.29 7.88 3.40
N SER A 153 3.07 8.06 2.34
CA SER A 153 2.62 8.09 0.96
C SER A 153 3.15 6.90 0.15
N ALA A 154 3.45 5.78 0.82
CA ALA A 154 4.02 4.60 0.17
C ALA A 154 3.07 3.99 -0.88
N GLU A 155 3.63 3.52 -1.99
CA GLU A 155 2.87 2.93 -3.09
C GLU A 155 3.36 1.50 -3.39
N LEU A 156 2.45 0.52 -3.29
CA LEU A 156 2.71 -0.87 -3.63
C LEU A 156 1.85 -1.27 -4.83
N HIS A 157 2.45 -1.85 -5.86
CA HIS A 157 1.72 -2.29 -7.05
C HIS A 157 2.22 -3.62 -7.65
N ASP A 158 1.56 -4.04 -8.73
CA ASP A 158 1.81 -5.28 -9.49
C ASP A 158 1.62 -6.57 -8.68
N ARG A 159 2.71 -7.25 -8.30
CA ARG A 159 2.76 -8.51 -7.54
C ARG A 159 3.74 -8.41 -6.38
N ALA A 160 3.98 -7.20 -5.87
CA ALA A 160 4.86 -6.98 -4.74
C ALA A 160 4.37 -7.72 -3.48
N ARG A 161 5.30 -8.15 -2.64
CA ARG A 161 5.02 -8.88 -1.40
C ARG A 161 5.75 -8.21 -0.24
N VAL A 162 5.02 -7.83 0.79
CA VAL A 162 5.59 -7.23 2.01
C VAL A 162 5.14 -8.02 3.24
N TYR A 163 6.06 -8.59 4.01
CA TYR A 163 5.75 -9.46 5.16
C TYR A 163 6.83 -9.42 6.24
N GLY A 164 6.75 -10.25 7.27
CA GLY A 164 7.60 -10.14 8.48
C GLY A 164 7.33 -8.85 9.27
N ASP A 165 8.39 -8.21 9.74
CA ASP A 165 8.38 -6.93 10.46
C ASP A 165 8.82 -5.77 9.54
N ALA A 166 8.68 -5.94 8.22
CA ALA A 166 9.13 -4.98 7.23
C ALA A 166 8.36 -3.64 7.31
N ILE A 167 9.06 -2.55 7.07
CA ILE A 167 8.52 -1.18 7.09
C ILE A 167 8.67 -0.57 5.69
N VAL A 168 7.57 -0.04 5.15
CA VAL A 168 7.56 0.77 3.92
C VAL A 168 6.86 2.09 4.20
N ARG A 169 7.62 3.19 4.21
CA ARG A 169 7.19 4.53 4.61
C ARG A 169 7.78 5.61 3.70
N GLY A 170 7.46 6.87 3.97
CA GLY A 170 7.78 7.99 3.10
C GLY A 170 6.99 7.93 1.79
N GLU A 171 7.63 8.34 0.70
CA GLU A 171 7.14 8.23 -0.68
C GLU A 171 7.75 7.01 -1.40
N SER A 172 8.05 5.94 -0.65
CA SER A 172 8.66 4.73 -1.19
C SER A 172 7.71 3.96 -2.12
N GLN A 173 8.26 3.31 -3.14
CA GLN A 173 7.53 2.51 -4.12
C GLN A 173 8.04 1.08 -4.16
N VAL A 174 7.13 0.10 -4.18
CA VAL A 174 7.45 -1.33 -4.32
C VAL A 174 6.61 -1.95 -5.44
N SER A 175 7.28 -2.50 -6.45
CA SER A 175 6.61 -2.96 -7.67
C SER A 175 7.19 -4.23 -8.30
N GLY A 176 6.59 -4.70 -9.39
CA GLY A 176 6.97 -5.95 -10.03
C GLY A 176 6.67 -7.17 -9.15
N ARG A 177 7.65 -8.06 -8.99
CA ARG A 177 7.63 -9.23 -8.11
C ARG A 177 8.53 -9.05 -6.89
N ALA A 178 8.84 -7.81 -6.53
CA ALA A 178 9.71 -7.48 -5.41
C ALA A 178 9.17 -8.08 -4.09
N VAL A 179 10.10 -8.51 -3.25
CA VAL A 179 9.84 -9.05 -1.93
C VAL A 179 10.56 -8.21 -0.89
N VAL A 180 9.81 -7.64 0.05
CA VAL A 180 10.33 -6.89 1.20
C VAL A 180 9.87 -7.62 2.46
N ALA A 181 10.80 -8.15 3.23
CA ALA A 181 10.47 -8.97 4.38
C ALA A 181 11.48 -8.87 5.53
N GLY A 182 11.31 -9.69 6.56
CA GLY A 182 12.20 -9.67 7.72
C GLY A 182 12.13 -8.34 8.43
N ASN A 183 13.28 -7.71 8.67
CA ASN A 183 13.40 -6.38 9.29
C ASN A 183 13.75 -5.30 8.25
N ALA A 184 13.46 -5.53 6.97
CA ALA A 184 13.75 -4.55 5.92
C ALA A 184 13.01 -3.22 6.15
N GLU A 185 13.68 -2.12 5.84
CA GLU A 185 13.13 -0.77 5.99
C GLU A 185 13.32 0.02 4.70
N LEU A 186 12.20 0.37 4.06
CA LEU A 186 12.13 1.28 2.92
C LEU A 186 11.54 2.61 3.41
N THR A 187 12.31 3.69 3.31
CA THR A 187 11.92 5.02 3.78
C THR A 187 12.29 6.09 2.75
N ASN A 188 11.87 7.32 3.03
CA ASN A 188 12.12 8.48 2.18
C ASN A 188 11.55 8.26 0.77
N TYR A 189 12.41 8.07 -0.23
CA TYR A 189 12.05 7.92 -1.64
C TYR A 189 12.57 6.58 -2.21
N SER A 190 12.52 5.51 -1.41
CA SER A 190 13.04 4.20 -1.84
C SER A 190 12.22 3.63 -2.99
N ILE A 191 12.83 3.34 -4.14
CA ILE A 191 12.15 2.71 -5.28
C ILE A 191 12.72 1.31 -5.51
N VAL A 192 11.93 0.29 -5.19
CA VAL A 192 12.30 -1.12 -5.29
C VAL A 192 11.34 -1.81 -6.27
N SER A 193 11.88 -2.55 -7.25
CA SER A 193 11.05 -3.16 -8.30
C SER A 193 11.59 -4.48 -8.82
N GLY A 194 10.92 -5.06 -9.82
CA GLY A 194 11.43 -6.21 -10.54
C GLY A 194 11.46 -7.46 -9.65
N THR A 195 12.64 -8.06 -9.48
CA THR A 195 12.86 -9.28 -8.68
C THR A 195 13.61 -9.00 -7.38
N ALA A 196 13.49 -7.78 -6.83
CA ALA A 196 14.16 -7.40 -5.59
C ALA A 196 13.85 -8.35 -4.41
N GLU A 197 14.84 -8.58 -3.55
CA GLU A 197 14.71 -9.34 -2.29
C GLU A 197 15.39 -8.60 -1.14
N ILE A 198 14.59 -7.90 -0.35
CA ILE A 198 15.04 -7.03 0.75
C ILE A 198 14.60 -7.67 2.06
N PHE A 199 15.53 -8.20 2.84
CA PHE A 199 15.22 -8.93 4.09
C PHE A 199 15.78 -8.24 5.35
N GLU A 200 16.75 -7.36 5.14
CA GLU A 200 17.39 -6.57 6.18
C GLU A 200 17.61 -5.14 5.67
N PRO A 201 17.77 -4.15 6.57
CA PRO A 201 18.02 -2.76 6.17
C PRO A 201 19.23 -2.60 5.25
N GLY A 202 20.22 -3.49 5.36
CA GLY A 202 21.43 -3.48 4.55
C GLY A 202 21.24 -3.85 3.08
N HIS A 203 20.11 -4.45 2.69
CA HIS A 203 19.82 -4.88 1.31
C HIS A 203 19.35 -3.74 0.39
N VAL A 204 19.20 -2.53 0.92
CA VAL A 204 18.75 -1.36 0.18
C VAL A 204 19.51 -0.12 0.67
N MET A 205 19.75 0.83 -0.22
CA MET A 205 20.23 2.15 0.12
C MET A 205 19.50 3.19 -0.72
N THR A 206 19.11 4.29 -0.08
CA THR A 206 18.44 5.40 -0.74
C THR A 206 19.14 6.70 -0.41
N PHE A 207 19.45 7.45 -1.47
CA PHE A 207 20.03 8.78 -1.39
C PHE A 207 19.13 9.75 -2.13
N SER A 208 18.96 10.94 -1.60
CA SER A 208 18.05 11.95 -2.13
C SER A 208 18.75 13.30 -2.26
N SER A 209 18.15 14.20 -3.04
CA SER A 209 18.61 15.58 -3.18
C SER A 209 20.03 15.67 -3.76
N LEU A 210 20.32 14.82 -4.75
CA LEU A 210 21.56 14.82 -5.49
C LEU A 210 21.39 15.61 -6.80
N GLY A 211 22.40 16.39 -7.18
CA GLY A 211 22.40 17.12 -8.44
C GLY A 211 21.32 18.22 -8.56
N PRO A 212 20.98 18.65 -9.79
CA PRO A 212 20.11 19.80 -10.03
C PRO A 212 18.62 19.57 -9.75
N ASP A 213 18.12 18.34 -9.91
CA ASP A 213 16.67 18.06 -10.00
C ASP A 213 16.11 17.17 -8.88
N ASN A 214 16.70 17.26 -7.68
CA ASN A 214 16.34 16.42 -6.55
C ASN A 214 16.36 14.92 -6.94
N ILE A 215 17.46 14.49 -7.57
CA ILE A 215 17.62 13.11 -8.01
C ILE A 215 17.68 12.19 -6.78
N HIS A 216 16.95 11.09 -6.87
CA HIS A 216 16.95 10.00 -5.92
C HIS A 216 17.66 8.80 -6.52
N ILE A 217 18.56 8.21 -5.74
CA ILE A 217 19.26 6.98 -6.09
C ILE A 217 18.80 5.89 -5.14
N THR A 218 18.30 4.78 -5.68
CA THR A 218 18.03 3.57 -4.89
C THR A 218 18.87 2.42 -5.43
N ALA A 219 19.70 1.83 -4.58
CA ALA A 219 20.39 0.58 -4.88
C ALA A 219 19.78 -0.55 -4.02
N PHE A 220 19.48 -1.70 -4.62
CA PHE A 220 18.81 -2.79 -3.91
C PHE A 220 19.23 -4.18 -4.41
N ARG A 221 19.18 -5.17 -3.51
CA ARG A 221 19.48 -6.58 -3.78
C ARG A 221 18.39 -7.25 -4.61
N THR A 222 18.78 -8.12 -5.54
CA THR A 222 17.87 -8.96 -6.34
C THR A 222 17.89 -10.43 -5.92
N ALA A 223 16.84 -11.17 -6.29
CA ALA A 223 16.65 -12.58 -5.92
C ALA A 223 17.77 -13.53 -6.40
N ASP A 224 18.49 -13.16 -7.45
CA ASP A 224 19.63 -13.91 -7.98
C ASP A 224 20.95 -13.61 -7.25
N GLY A 225 20.91 -12.85 -6.14
CA GLY A 225 22.09 -12.42 -5.39
C GLY A 225 22.81 -11.22 -6.02
N GLY A 226 22.26 -10.65 -7.09
CA GLY A 226 22.76 -9.43 -7.72
C GLY A 226 22.23 -8.16 -7.08
N HIS A 227 22.27 -7.08 -7.86
CA HIS A 227 21.80 -5.76 -7.48
C HIS A 227 21.30 -4.97 -8.68
N VAL A 228 20.46 -3.98 -8.37
CA VAL A 228 20.04 -2.93 -9.31
C VAL A 228 20.29 -1.58 -8.64
N VAL A 229 20.74 -0.62 -9.44
CA VAL A 229 20.79 0.81 -9.10
C VAL A 229 19.77 1.53 -9.96
N LYS A 230 18.93 2.35 -9.34
CA LYS A 230 17.97 3.22 -9.99
C LYS A 230 18.32 4.68 -9.81
N ILE A 231 18.14 5.45 -10.87
CA ILE A 231 18.14 6.92 -10.86
C ILE A 231 16.73 7.37 -11.21
N SER A 232 16.10 8.08 -10.28
CA SER A 232 14.75 8.63 -10.44
C SER A 232 14.75 10.09 -10.03
N GLU A 233 14.20 10.98 -10.86
CA GLU A 233 13.87 12.35 -10.41
C GLU A 233 12.41 12.36 -9.92
N TRP A 234 12.10 13.16 -8.90
CA TRP A 234 10.72 13.28 -8.42
C TRP A 234 10.11 14.57 -8.94
N THR A 235 9.26 14.51 -9.96
CA THR A 235 8.40 15.65 -10.32
C THR A 235 7.12 15.62 -9.50
N VAL A 236 6.87 16.71 -8.77
CA VAL A 236 5.83 16.84 -7.74
C VAL A 236 4.38 16.81 -8.28
N ASN A 237 4.15 16.56 -9.58
CA ASN A 237 2.81 16.55 -10.18
C ASN A 237 2.34 15.14 -10.58
N LYS A 238 1.76 14.41 -9.62
CA LYS A 238 1.07 13.10 -9.81
C LYS A 238 -0.16 13.12 -10.74
N THR A 239 -0.45 14.22 -11.45
CA THR A 239 -1.64 14.38 -12.30
C THR A 239 -1.39 14.23 -13.79
N VAL A 240 -0.12 14.09 -14.21
CA VAL A 240 0.24 13.78 -15.58
C VAL A 240 1.18 12.58 -15.53
N GLU A 241 1.06 11.66 -16.49
CA GLU A 241 2.06 10.62 -16.78
C GLU A 241 3.40 11.25 -17.22
N SER A 242 3.98 12.17 -16.44
CA SER A 242 5.40 12.48 -16.53
C SER A 242 6.13 11.38 -15.80
N LYS A 243 6.23 10.21 -16.45
CA LYS A 243 7.28 9.24 -16.15
C LYS A 243 8.59 9.99 -16.33
N VAL A 244 9.14 10.40 -15.20
CA VAL A 244 10.52 10.84 -15.12
C VAL A 244 11.40 9.71 -15.65
N THR A 245 12.52 10.09 -16.25
CA THR A 245 13.55 9.24 -16.83
C THR A 245 14.14 8.26 -15.80
N ASP A 246 13.38 7.23 -15.45
CA ASP A 246 13.80 6.14 -14.58
C ASP A 246 14.85 5.32 -15.34
N TRP A 247 16.12 5.49 -14.96
CA TRP A 247 17.16 4.57 -15.39
C TRP A 247 17.31 3.48 -14.34
N GLU A 248 17.45 2.24 -14.81
CA GLU A 248 17.87 1.12 -13.98
C GLU A 248 19.02 0.38 -14.65
N GLY A 249 19.99 -0.04 -13.85
CA GLY A 249 21.14 -0.77 -14.33
C GLY A 249 22.00 -1.28 -13.19
N SER A 250 23.20 -1.75 -13.54
CA SER A 250 24.15 -2.22 -12.54
C SER A 250 25.02 -1.07 -12.01
N ILE A 251 25.80 -1.35 -10.96
CA ILE A 251 26.77 -0.37 -10.45
C ILE A 251 27.89 -0.06 -11.47
N SER A 252 28.21 -0.96 -12.40
CA SER A 252 29.24 -0.68 -13.42
C SER A 252 28.80 0.38 -14.42
N ASP A 253 27.50 0.45 -14.67
CA ASP A 253 26.91 1.31 -15.70
C ASP A 253 26.45 2.65 -15.12
N PHE A 254 26.38 2.75 -13.78
CA PHE A 254 25.85 3.88 -13.05
C PHE A 254 26.56 5.20 -13.36
N LEU A 255 27.91 5.22 -13.33
CA LEU A 255 28.65 6.46 -13.60
C LEU A 255 28.61 6.86 -15.08
N GLU A 256 28.48 5.90 -16.00
CA GLU A 256 28.29 6.22 -17.42
C GLU A 256 26.96 6.96 -17.63
N GLU A 257 25.90 6.46 -16.99
CA GLU A 257 24.59 7.12 -17.02
C GLU A 257 24.63 8.50 -16.37
N VAL A 258 25.32 8.66 -15.23
CA VAL A 258 25.47 9.97 -14.58
C VAL A 258 26.16 10.97 -15.51
N HIS A 259 27.27 10.59 -16.16
CA HIS A 259 27.95 11.48 -17.10
C HIS A 259 27.06 11.83 -18.29
N ARG A 260 26.31 10.87 -18.84
CA ARG A 260 25.35 11.11 -19.92
C ARG A 260 24.27 12.12 -19.54
N ARG A 261 23.81 12.12 -18.27
CA ARG A 261 22.88 13.13 -17.75
C ARG A 261 23.55 14.48 -17.52
N ALA A 262 24.80 14.48 -17.04
CA ALA A 262 25.56 15.69 -16.76
C ALA A 262 25.79 16.57 -18.00
N ASP A 263 25.83 15.96 -19.20
CA ASP A 263 25.88 16.67 -20.49
C ASP A 263 24.67 17.60 -20.71
N ASN A 264 23.54 17.33 -20.05
CA ASN A 264 22.29 18.08 -20.18
C ASN A 264 21.96 18.94 -18.94
N TRP A 265 22.89 19.11 -17.98
CA TRP A 265 22.72 20.03 -16.86
C TRP A 265 22.99 21.48 -17.32
N GLU A 266 22.07 22.02 -18.11
CA GLU A 266 22.21 23.32 -18.78
C GLU A 266 22.25 24.51 -17.81
N GLU A 267 21.58 24.41 -16.66
CA GLU A 267 21.52 25.49 -15.66
C GLU A 267 22.69 25.50 -14.67
N ALA A 268 23.56 24.48 -14.70
CA ALA A 268 24.66 24.34 -13.75
C ALA A 268 25.94 25.06 -14.19
N THR A 269 26.63 25.74 -13.26
CA THR A 269 28.00 26.20 -13.53
C THR A 269 28.96 25.02 -13.65
N ALA A 270 30.15 25.25 -14.22
CA ALA A 270 31.19 24.22 -14.31
C ALA A 270 31.57 23.69 -12.93
N GLU A 271 31.71 24.57 -11.92
CA GLU A 271 32.05 24.18 -10.56
C GLU A 271 30.94 23.35 -9.90
N GLN A 272 29.67 23.70 -10.12
CA GLN A 272 28.53 22.92 -9.61
C GLN A 272 28.49 21.53 -10.24
N ARG A 273 28.68 21.45 -11.56
CA ARG A 273 28.72 20.18 -12.30
C ARG A 273 29.86 19.30 -11.79
N ASP A 274 31.06 19.85 -11.64
CA ASP A 274 32.23 19.12 -11.14
C ASP A 274 32.03 18.63 -9.71
N GLN A 275 31.40 19.45 -8.85
CA GLN A 275 31.05 19.04 -7.49
C GLN A 275 30.09 17.85 -7.50
N TRP A 276 28.98 17.92 -8.25
CA TRP A 276 28.01 16.83 -8.29
C TRP A 276 28.60 15.55 -8.88
N LEU A 277 29.45 15.63 -9.91
CA LEU A 277 30.15 14.46 -10.45
C LEU A 277 31.07 13.80 -9.41
N GLN A 278 31.73 14.58 -8.54
CA GLN A 278 32.50 14.03 -7.43
C GLN A 278 31.62 13.34 -6.39
N GLU A 279 30.46 13.93 -6.06
CA GLU A 279 29.47 13.32 -5.15
C GLU A 279 28.97 11.99 -5.70
N TYR A 280 28.60 11.92 -6.98
CA TYR A 280 28.19 10.69 -7.65
C TYR A 280 29.31 9.64 -7.71
N THR A 281 30.56 10.06 -7.89
CA THR A 281 31.72 9.16 -7.88
C THR A 281 31.91 8.54 -6.49
N ALA A 282 31.85 9.35 -5.43
CA ALA A 282 31.93 8.86 -4.06
C ALA A 282 30.76 7.94 -3.71
N LEU A 283 29.56 8.28 -4.17
CA LEU A 283 28.36 7.46 -4.02
C LEU A 283 28.50 6.10 -4.72
N SER A 284 29.01 6.09 -5.96
CA SER A 284 29.25 4.85 -6.71
C SER A 284 30.20 3.91 -5.96
N ALA A 285 31.29 4.44 -5.39
CA ALA A 285 32.21 3.65 -4.59
C ALA A 285 31.55 3.09 -3.31
N LEU A 286 30.73 3.88 -2.63
CA LEU A 286 29.98 3.44 -1.44
C LEU A 286 28.98 2.32 -1.81
N ILE A 287 28.20 2.51 -2.88
CA ILE A 287 27.24 1.51 -3.35
C ILE A 287 27.98 0.23 -3.73
N GLY A 288 29.05 0.34 -4.52
CA GLY A 288 29.89 -0.79 -4.94
C GLY A 288 30.40 -1.64 -3.77
N ASN A 289 30.89 -0.98 -2.71
CA ASN A 289 31.33 -1.67 -1.49
C ASN A 289 30.18 -2.41 -0.80
N ARG A 290 28.99 -1.80 -0.71
CA ARG A 290 27.83 -2.43 -0.06
C ARG A 290 27.30 -3.61 -0.88
N VAL A 291 27.10 -3.44 -2.19
CA VAL A 291 26.50 -4.51 -3.02
C VAL A 291 27.42 -5.73 -3.13
N SER A 292 28.74 -5.54 -2.97
CA SER A 292 29.69 -6.66 -2.89
C SER A 292 29.46 -7.61 -1.70
N THR A 293 28.70 -7.17 -0.68
CA THR A 293 28.35 -7.99 0.49
C THR A 293 26.97 -8.62 0.38
N TRP A 294 26.25 -8.46 -0.73
CA TRP A 294 24.88 -8.98 -0.91
C TRP A 294 24.80 -10.41 -1.46
N SER A 295 25.92 -11.12 -1.50
CA SER A 295 26.00 -12.54 -1.93
C SER A 295 25.07 -13.44 -1.12
#